data_AF-A0A819CIV7-F1
#
_entry.id   AF-A0A819CIV7-F1
#
_cell.length_a   1.000
_cell.length_b   1.000
_cell.length_c   1.000
_cell.angle_alpha   90.00
_cell.angle_beta   90.00
_cell.angle_gamma   90.00
#
_symmetry.space_group_name_H-M   'P 1'
#
loop_
_entity.id
_entity.type
_entity.pdbx_description
1 polymer ?
#
loop_
_entity_poly.entity_id
_entity_poly.type
_entity_poly.pdbx_seq_one_letter_code
_entity_poly.pdbx_strand_id
1 'polypeptide(L)'
;MKAIILLYVIISILRSESVYSKGTLSEFKVSAIHELLKKGGWNCTDVIEYFIKRAVTYNPIIKALINFNPKAQVEAYDLDASSIMKKKVFKGQLHCIPLIIKDNIDVAGVPSTGGIKALRYSIPNKDAPAIDKLRKEGAIAIAKANMAEMATGDLENSEMGGQCLNPFDLKRTCGSSSSGSCGGISSAMAIISLGTDTGGSILQPASFNGLFGMRTSVGYPKTEGIIPLFDKQDVVGPIAKHLDDLVLAYSIMVDNKTIQENYLKKVDPSKLKLGYFTNFFSTFNITSPKLNNKTYYLDSDIKEIMLNTIKKFKSLNINVIENSLNQTELTELINAIYTITDQDVQTICL
;
A
#
# COMPACT_ATOMS: atom_id res chain seq x y z
N MET A 1 -54.33 -6.66 2.58
CA MET A 1 -53.00 -6.53 3.21
C MET A 1 -51.91 -6.79 2.17
N LYS A 2 -51.61 -5.78 1.35
CA LYS A 2 -50.53 -5.73 0.36
C LYS A 2 -50.19 -4.24 0.14
N ALA A 3 -48.91 -3.97 -0.09
CA ALA A 3 -48.33 -2.69 -0.55
C ALA A 3 -48.12 -1.56 0.50
N ILE A 4 -47.06 -1.69 1.31
CA ILE A 4 -46.28 -0.55 1.83
C ILE A 4 -44.78 -0.90 1.67
N ILE A 5 -44.31 -1.06 0.43
CA ILE A 5 -42.88 -1.05 0.07
C ILE A 5 -42.76 -0.53 -1.37
N LEU A 6 -42.99 0.76 -1.61
CA LEU A 6 -42.56 1.41 -2.85
C LEU A 6 -42.60 2.96 -2.79
N LEU A 7 -42.18 3.58 -1.68
CA LEU A 7 -42.14 5.03 -1.58
C LEU A 7 -40.93 5.56 -0.79
N TYR A 8 -39.73 5.07 -1.11
CA TYR A 8 -38.47 5.66 -0.61
C TYR A 8 -37.41 5.87 -1.70
N VAL A 9 -37.74 5.69 -2.98
CA VAL A 9 -36.76 5.76 -4.09
C VAL A 9 -36.87 7.06 -4.92
N ILE A 10 -37.81 7.98 -4.63
CA ILE A 10 -38.09 9.13 -5.54
C ILE A 10 -37.84 10.51 -4.90
N ILE A 11 -37.05 10.63 -3.82
CA ILE A 11 -36.64 11.95 -3.27
C ILE A 11 -35.11 12.11 -3.21
N SER A 12 -34.42 11.83 -4.31
CA SER A 12 -32.98 12.18 -4.43
C SER A 12 -32.55 12.79 -5.77
N ILE A 13 -33.46 13.10 -6.70
CA ILE A 13 -33.10 13.62 -8.04
C ILE A 13 -32.89 15.15 -8.04
N LEU A 14 -32.56 15.73 -6.88
CA LEU A 14 -31.96 17.07 -6.81
C LEU A 14 -30.68 17.01 -5.96
N ARG A 15 -29.76 16.12 -6.33
CA ARG A 15 -28.35 16.24 -5.93
C ARG A 15 -27.60 16.77 -7.15
N SER A 16 -27.01 17.95 -6.94
CA SER A 16 -26.40 18.86 -7.92
C SER A 16 -25.84 18.21 -9.17
N GLU A 17 -26.07 18.87 -10.30
CA GLU A 17 -25.25 18.73 -11.51
C GLU A 17 -23.77 18.55 -11.16
N SER A 18 -23.14 17.66 -11.91
CA SER A 18 -21.82 17.13 -11.70
C SER A 18 -20.74 18.22 -11.54
N VAL A 19 -20.37 18.49 -10.28
CA VAL A 19 -19.09 19.12 -9.92
C VAL A 19 -17.89 18.26 -10.38
N TYR A 20 -18.14 17.04 -10.87
CA TYR A 20 -17.17 16.08 -11.40
C TYR A 20 -16.47 16.47 -12.71
N SER A 21 -16.70 17.66 -13.27
CA SER A 21 -16.24 18.00 -14.64
C SER A 21 -15.12 19.04 -14.75
N LYS A 22 -14.61 19.65 -13.66
CA LYS A 22 -13.58 20.73 -13.80
C LYS A 22 -12.35 20.67 -12.89
N GLY A 23 -12.21 19.61 -12.10
CA GLY A 23 -10.91 19.15 -11.63
C GLY A 23 -10.87 17.64 -11.85
N THR A 24 -9.90 17.13 -12.60
CA THR A 24 -9.44 15.76 -12.34
C THR A 24 -9.15 15.70 -10.84
N LEU A 25 -9.53 14.62 -10.14
CA LEU A 25 -9.00 14.33 -8.80
C LEU A 25 -7.49 14.08 -8.94
N SER A 26 -6.73 15.10 -9.35
CA SER A 26 -5.66 14.93 -10.35
C SER A 26 -4.47 14.19 -9.81
N GLU A 27 -4.43 13.94 -8.50
CA GLU A 27 -3.61 12.94 -7.87
C GLU A 27 -4.18 12.73 -6.46
N PHE A 28 -4.93 11.64 -6.27
CA PHE A 28 -5.58 11.27 -5.01
C PHE A 28 -4.56 11.17 -3.87
N LYS A 29 -4.39 12.26 -3.12
CA LYS A 29 -3.54 12.36 -1.93
C LYS A 29 -4.30 12.88 -0.71
N VAL A 30 -3.74 12.64 0.47
CA VAL A 30 -4.37 13.04 1.75
C VAL A 30 -4.69 14.54 1.77
N SER A 31 -3.75 15.38 1.34
CA SER A 31 -3.93 16.84 1.36
C SER A 31 -5.11 17.31 0.48
N ALA A 32 -5.32 16.67 -0.67
CA ALA A 32 -6.41 17.03 -1.58
C ALA A 32 -7.78 16.69 -0.98
N ILE A 33 -7.93 15.54 -0.32
CA ILE A 33 -9.17 15.19 0.40
C ILE A 33 -9.43 16.19 1.52
N HIS A 34 -8.40 16.53 2.29
CA HIS A 34 -8.54 17.51 3.37
C HIS A 34 -8.93 18.90 2.86
N GLU A 35 -8.43 19.33 1.71
CA GLU A 35 -8.88 20.58 1.08
C GLU A 35 -10.35 20.53 0.68
N LEU A 36 -10.84 19.42 0.15
CA LEU A 36 -12.26 19.24 -0.19
C LEU A 36 -13.15 19.35 1.05
N LEU A 37 -12.78 18.67 2.15
CA LEU A 37 -13.48 18.75 3.43
C LEU A 37 -13.47 20.19 3.99
N LYS A 38 -12.33 20.90 3.91
CA LYS A 38 -12.20 22.27 4.42
C LYS A 38 -13.01 23.28 3.61
N LYS A 39 -12.99 23.17 2.28
CA LYS A 39 -13.78 24.02 1.37
C LYS A 39 -15.28 23.82 1.57
N GLY A 40 -15.68 22.65 2.07
CA GLY A 40 -17.08 22.26 2.24
C GLY A 40 -17.67 21.72 0.94
N GLY A 41 -18.86 21.12 1.05
CA GLY A 41 -19.51 20.42 -0.06
C GLY A 41 -19.14 18.94 -0.18
N TRP A 42 -18.13 18.49 0.57
CA TRP A 42 -17.81 17.08 0.82
C TRP A 42 -17.66 16.83 2.32
N ASN A 43 -18.07 15.65 2.76
CA ASN A 43 -17.85 15.14 4.11
C ASN A 43 -17.17 13.75 4.05
N CYS A 44 -16.85 13.14 5.19
CA CYS A 44 -16.26 11.80 5.23
C CYS A 44 -17.13 10.77 4.51
N THR A 45 -18.45 10.82 4.70
CA THR A 45 -19.40 9.89 4.08
C THR A 45 -19.29 9.97 2.55
N ASP A 46 -19.29 11.18 1.98
CA ASP A 46 -19.15 11.39 0.53
C ASP A 46 -17.80 10.85 0.02
N VAL A 47 -16.70 11.08 0.76
CA VAL A 47 -15.36 10.57 0.42
C VAL A 47 -15.34 9.04 0.42
N ILE A 48 -15.78 8.40 1.50
CA ILE A 48 -15.76 6.93 1.60
C ILE A 48 -16.73 6.29 0.61
N GLU A 49 -17.90 6.90 0.37
CA GLU A 49 -18.83 6.44 -0.66
C GLU A 49 -18.19 6.50 -2.06
N TYR A 50 -17.46 7.58 -2.37
CA TYR A 50 -16.75 7.71 -3.63
C TYR A 50 -15.75 6.57 -3.86
N PHE A 51 -14.90 6.27 -2.87
CA PHE A 51 -13.89 5.21 -3.00
C PHE A 51 -14.50 3.81 -3.00
N ILE A 52 -15.55 3.55 -2.22
CA ILE A 52 -16.28 2.28 -2.28
C ILE A 52 -16.91 2.09 -3.67
N LYS A 53 -17.53 3.12 -4.26
CA LYS A 53 -18.07 3.05 -5.62
C LYS A 53 -17.00 2.69 -6.65
N ARG A 54 -15.84 3.36 -6.58
CA ARG A 54 -14.69 3.02 -7.45
C ARG A 54 -14.26 1.56 -7.26
N ALA A 55 -14.09 1.13 -6.01
CA ALA A 55 -13.71 -0.24 -5.69
C ALA A 55 -14.70 -1.25 -6.26
N VAL A 56 -16.01 -1.04 -6.09
CA VAL A 56 -17.07 -1.90 -6.65
C VAL A 56 -17.03 -1.92 -8.19
N THR A 57 -16.73 -0.78 -8.83
CA THR A 57 -16.63 -0.69 -10.31
C THR A 57 -15.42 -1.43 -10.86
N TYR A 58 -14.23 -1.24 -10.29
CA TYR A 58 -12.98 -1.73 -10.88
C TYR A 58 -12.53 -3.09 -10.35
N ASN A 59 -12.93 -3.48 -9.13
CA ASN A 59 -12.46 -4.73 -8.52
C ASN A 59 -12.89 -6.00 -9.29
N PRO A 60 -14.05 -6.09 -9.95
CA PRO A 60 -14.39 -7.25 -10.77
C PRO A 60 -13.38 -7.53 -11.91
N ILE A 61 -12.67 -6.49 -12.38
CA ILE A 61 -11.65 -6.58 -13.43
C ILE A 61 -10.27 -6.82 -12.80
N ILE A 62 -9.89 -5.97 -11.84
CA ILE A 62 -8.54 -5.93 -11.27
C ILE A 62 -8.31 -7.04 -10.24
N LYS A 63 -9.35 -7.48 -9.54
CA LYS A 63 -9.31 -8.50 -8.48
C LYS A 63 -8.30 -8.15 -7.37
N ALA A 64 -8.28 -6.88 -6.97
CA ALA A 64 -7.40 -6.35 -5.93
C ALA A 64 -7.95 -6.52 -4.51
N LEU A 65 -9.26 -6.76 -4.32
CA LEU A 65 -9.92 -6.80 -3.02
C LEU A 65 -10.68 -8.11 -2.82
N ILE A 66 -10.64 -8.63 -1.58
CA ILE A 66 -11.35 -9.86 -1.18
C ILE A 66 -12.64 -9.51 -0.43
N ASN A 67 -12.53 -8.80 0.71
CA ASN A 67 -13.66 -8.49 1.60
C ASN A 67 -13.81 -6.98 1.76
N PHE A 68 -15.01 -6.44 1.60
CA PHE A 68 -15.30 -5.05 1.99
C PHE A 68 -15.55 -4.96 3.49
N ASN A 69 -15.15 -3.85 4.12
CA ASN A 69 -15.51 -3.57 5.51
C ASN A 69 -16.97 -3.09 5.56
N PRO A 70 -17.90 -3.86 6.17
CA PRO A 70 -19.31 -3.48 6.22
C PRO A 70 -19.56 -2.24 7.10
N LYS A 71 -18.59 -1.85 7.94
CA LYS A 71 -18.71 -0.70 8.85
C LYS A 71 -18.15 0.59 8.28
N ALA A 72 -17.49 0.57 7.11
CA ALA A 72 -16.77 1.73 6.58
C ALA A 72 -17.65 2.99 6.44
N GLN A 73 -18.90 2.83 5.99
CA GLN A 73 -19.86 3.94 5.87
C GLN A 73 -20.32 4.48 7.23
N VAL A 74 -20.53 3.60 8.21
CA VAL A 74 -20.90 4.01 9.57
C VAL A 74 -19.75 4.75 10.24
N GLU A 75 -18.52 4.27 10.06
CA GLU A 75 -17.31 4.95 10.57
C GLU A 75 -17.14 6.35 9.96
N ALA A 76 -17.47 6.50 8.67
CA ALA A 76 -17.45 7.80 8.00
C ALA A 76 -18.51 8.75 8.58
N TYR A 77 -19.73 8.26 8.78
CA TYR A 77 -20.82 9.01 9.41
C TYR A 77 -20.45 9.47 10.84
N ASP A 78 -19.82 8.60 11.63
CA ASP A 78 -19.39 8.93 12.99
C ASP A 78 -18.32 10.03 13.01
N LEU A 79 -17.40 10.02 12.04
CA LEU A 79 -16.43 11.09 11.87
C LEU A 79 -17.08 12.42 11.48
N ASP A 80 -18.09 12.39 10.60
CA ASP A 80 -18.85 13.58 10.22
C ASP A 80 -19.59 14.18 11.42
N ALA A 81 -20.33 13.34 12.17
CA ALA A 81 -21.05 13.76 13.36
C ALA A 81 -20.10 14.36 14.43
N SER A 82 -18.97 13.70 14.67
CA SER A 82 -17.94 14.17 15.61
C SER A 82 -17.31 15.49 15.18
N SER A 83 -17.00 15.64 13.89
CA SER A 83 -16.45 16.86 13.31
C SER A 83 -17.43 18.03 13.48
N ILE A 84 -18.72 17.83 13.19
CA ILE A 84 -19.76 18.85 13.38
C ILE A 84 -19.86 19.28 14.85
N MET A 85 -19.95 18.32 15.78
CA MET A 85 -20.02 18.61 17.22
C MET A 85 -18.80 19.38 17.73
N LYS A 86 -17.62 19.13 17.16
CA LYS A 86 -16.36 19.79 17.50
C LYS A 86 -16.07 21.04 16.66
N LYS A 87 -17.09 21.65 16.04
CA LYS A 87 -16.95 22.87 15.22
C LYS A 87 -16.00 22.69 14.02
N LYS A 88 -16.18 21.60 13.26
CA LYS A 88 -15.42 21.23 12.05
C LYS A 88 -13.95 20.90 12.31
N VAL A 89 -13.65 20.26 13.44
CA VAL A 89 -12.29 19.83 13.78
C VAL A 89 -12.06 18.40 13.30
N PHE A 90 -10.98 18.20 12.55
CA PHE A 90 -10.55 16.87 12.11
C PHE A 90 -10.14 16.00 13.29
N LYS A 91 -10.44 14.69 13.19
CA LYS A 91 -10.03 13.72 14.22
C LYS A 91 -8.51 13.61 14.35
N GLY A 92 -7.80 13.71 13.23
CA GLY A 92 -6.35 13.60 13.14
C GLY A 92 -5.85 13.81 11.71
N GLN A 93 -4.62 13.42 11.45
CA GLN A 93 -3.91 13.66 10.18
C GLN A 93 -4.38 12.76 9.03
N LEU A 94 -5.23 11.76 9.30
CA LEU A 94 -5.80 10.88 8.28
C LEU A 94 -7.33 10.92 8.28
N HIS A 95 -7.91 12.04 8.72
CA HIS A 95 -9.36 12.20 8.80
C HIS A 95 -10.06 11.94 7.46
N CYS A 96 -10.98 10.98 7.45
CA CYS A 96 -11.73 10.51 6.27
C CYS A 96 -10.87 9.82 5.18
N ILE A 97 -9.63 9.44 5.46
CA ILE A 97 -8.75 8.83 4.45
C ILE A 97 -9.07 7.33 4.32
N PRO A 98 -9.44 6.83 3.13
CA PRO A 98 -9.72 5.41 2.92
C PRO A 98 -8.43 4.60 2.83
N LEU A 99 -8.44 3.45 3.50
CA LEU A 99 -7.35 2.47 3.51
C LEU A 99 -7.79 1.13 2.90
N ILE A 100 -6.88 0.48 2.19
CA ILE A 100 -6.98 -0.95 1.84
C ILE A 100 -5.93 -1.72 2.62
N ILE A 101 -6.32 -2.80 3.31
CA ILE A 101 -5.43 -3.50 4.23
C ILE A 101 -5.19 -4.92 3.71
N LYS A 102 -3.94 -5.33 3.49
CA LYS A 102 -3.63 -6.70 3.03
C LYS A 102 -4.34 -7.76 3.89
N ASP A 103 -4.85 -8.81 3.27
CA ASP A 103 -5.76 -9.74 3.93
C ASP A 103 -5.16 -10.54 5.11
N ASN A 104 -3.83 -10.66 5.17
CA ASN A 104 -3.13 -11.24 6.33
C ASN A 104 -2.93 -10.26 7.50
N ILE A 105 -3.47 -9.04 7.45
CA ILE A 105 -3.40 -8.07 8.55
C ILE A 105 -4.81 -7.92 9.15
N ASP A 106 -4.90 -8.00 10.48
CA ASP A 106 -6.14 -7.94 11.22
C ASP A 106 -6.80 -6.56 11.18
N VAL A 107 -8.09 -6.59 10.84
CA VAL A 107 -9.02 -5.46 10.90
C VAL A 107 -10.26 -5.94 11.65
N ALA A 108 -10.60 -5.29 12.75
CA ALA A 108 -11.65 -5.74 13.66
C ALA A 108 -13.00 -5.91 12.93
N GLY A 109 -13.56 -7.12 12.99
CA GLY A 109 -14.86 -7.44 12.39
C GLY A 109 -14.84 -7.67 10.87
N VAL A 110 -13.67 -7.76 10.24
CA VAL A 110 -13.52 -8.12 8.81
C VAL A 110 -12.60 -9.34 8.70
N PRO A 111 -12.94 -10.39 7.91
CA PRO A 111 -12.12 -11.59 7.86
C PRO A 111 -10.65 -11.33 7.48
N SER A 112 -9.73 -12.01 8.17
CA SER A 112 -8.31 -12.13 7.82
C SER A 112 -8.05 -13.56 7.35
N THR A 113 -8.07 -13.77 6.03
CA THR A 113 -8.11 -15.11 5.46
C THR A 113 -6.74 -15.61 5.00
N GLY A 114 -5.73 -14.74 4.96
CA GLY A 114 -4.42 -15.07 4.37
C GLY A 114 -4.53 -15.49 2.91
N GLY A 115 -5.60 -15.10 2.21
CA GLY A 115 -5.89 -15.51 0.83
C GLY A 115 -6.45 -16.93 0.65
N ILE A 116 -6.67 -17.71 1.71
CA ILE A 116 -7.12 -19.12 1.64
C ILE A 116 -8.56 -19.32 2.13
N LYS A 117 -9.31 -20.26 1.54
CA LYS A 117 -10.72 -20.52 1.94
C LYS A 117 -10.86 -21.12 3.32
N ALA A 118 -9.82 -21.78 3.84
CA ALA A 118 -9.83 -22.39 5.17
C ALA A 118 -10.02 -21.34 6.28
N LEU A 119 -9.55 -20.11 6.06
CA LEU A 119 -9.63 -19.00 7.02
C LEU A 119 -10.72 -17.98 6.67
N ARG A 120 -11.67 -18.30 5.79
CA ARG A 120 -12.73 -17.37 5.35
C ARG A 120 -13.63 -16.81 6.46
N TYR A 121 -13.66 -17.47 7.62
CA TYR A 121 -14.40 -17.06 8.81
C TYR A 121 -13.49 -16.63 9.97
N SER A 122 -12.19 -16.47 9.73
CA SER A 122 -11.25 -15.93 10.72
C SER A 122 -11.48 -14.43 10.86
N ILE A 123 -12.34 -14.04 11.82
CA ILE A 123 -12.73 -12.65 12.05
C ILE A 123 -12.08 -12.18 13.36
N PRO A 124 -11.07 -11.28 13.30
CA PRO A 124 -10.43 -10.77 14.49
C PRO A 124 -11.34 -9.78 15.23
N ASN A 125 -11.21 -9.73 16.56
CA ASN A 125 -11.96 -8.81 17.42
C ASN A 125 -11.26 -7.46 17.61
N LYS A 126 -10.00 -7.33 17.17
CA LYS A 126 -9.16 -6.15 17.33
C LYS A 126 -8.42 -5.86 16.04
N ASP A 127 -8.12 -4.59 15.82
CA ASP A 127 -7.22 -4.16 14.76
C ASP A 127 -5.78 -4.56 15.12
N ALA A 128 -4.96 -4.87 14.10
CA ALA A 128 -3.52 -4.92 14.29
C ALA A 128 -3.00 -3.55 14.80
N PRO A 129 -1.94 -3.48 15.63
CA PRO A 129 -1.50 -2.22 16.24
C PRO A 129 -1.20 -1.10 15.23
N ALA A 130 -0.64 -1.45 14.06
CA ALA A 130 -0.39 -0.48 13.00
C ALA A 130 -1.69 0.14 12.45
N ILE A 131 -2.75 -0.64 12.35
CA ILE A 131 -4.08 -0.20 11.88
C ILE A 131 -4.77 0.67 12.92
N ASP A 132 -4.72 0.26 14.20
CA ASP A 132 -5.30 1.01 15.32
C ASP A 132 -4.76 2.46 15.38
N LYS A 133 -3.44 2.63 15.20
CA LYS A 133 -2.81 3.97 15.14
C LYS A 133 -3.35 4.83 13.99
N LEU A 134 -3.47 4.25 12.78
CA LEU A 134 -4.02 4.97 11.63
C LEU A 134 -5.50 5.36 11.84
N ARG A 135 -6.30 4.47 12.45
CA ARG A 135 -7.73 4.72 12.76
C ARG A 135 -7.91 5.76 13.87
N LYS A 136 -6.98 5.85 14.82
CA LYS A 136 -6.93 6.93 15.82
C LYS A 136 -6.74 8.30 15.16
N GLU A 137 -5.98 8.37 14.07
CA GLU A 137 -5.81 9.59 13.25
C GLU A 137 -6.98 9.83 12.27
N GLY A 138 -8.01 8.97 12.27
CA GLY A 138 -9.25 9.14 11.50
C GLY A 138 -9.29 8.46 10.14
N ALA A 139 -8.34 7.56 9.85
CA ALA A 139 -8.38 6.73 8.67
C ALA A 139 -9.48 5.67 8.76
N ILE A 140 -10.01 5.23 7.62
CA ILE A 140 -11.09 4.24 7.51
C ILE A 140 -10.65 3.09 6.63
N ALA A 141 -10.56 1.88 7.18
CA ALA A 141 -10.29 0.68 6.39
C ALA A 141 -11.54 0.29 5.62
N ILE A 142 -11.52 0.39 4.28
CA ILE A 142 -12.70 0.15 3.45
C ILE A 142 -12.76 -1.29 2.91
N ALA A 143 -11.62 -1.99 2.82
CA ALA A 143 -11.55 -3.35 2.31
C ALA A 143 -10.26 -4.08 2.71
N LYS A 144 -10.30 -5.42 2.64
CA LYS A 144 -9.15 -6.32 2.68
C LYS A 144 -8.62 -6.55 1.27
N ALA A 145 -7.32 -6.36 1.09
CA ALA A 145 -6.62 -6.51 -0.18
C ALA A 145 -6.30 -7.98 -0.48
N ASN A 146 -6.43 -8.37 -1.74
CA ASN A 146 -6.00 -9.65 -2.26
C ASN A 146 -4.48 -9.85 -2.09
N MET A 147 -4.05 -11.12 -2.04
CA MET A 147 -2.66 -11.50 -1.80
C MET A 147 -2.37 -12.90 -2.31
N ALA A 148 -1.12 -13.26 -2.52
CA ALA A 148 -0.76 -14.67 -2.66
C ALA A 148 -1.01 -15.41 -1.33
N GLU A 149 -1.48 -16.65 -1.41
CA GLU A 149 -1.83 -17.47 -0.25
C GLU A 149 -0.72 -17.52 0.78
N MET A 150 -1.08 -17.24 2.04
CA MET A 150 -0.18 -17.26 3.19
C MET A 150 1.10 -16.44 2.98
N ALA A 151 1.04 -15.45 2.09
CA ALA A 151 2.14 -14.59 1.68
C ALA A 151 3.34 -15.29 1.01
N THR A 152 3.26 -16.57 0.60
CA THR A 152 4.40 -17.42 0.18
C THR A 152 5.14 -16.97 -1.08
N GLY A 153 4.61 -15.98 -1.81
CA GLY A 153 5.30 -15.35 -2.93
C GLY A 153 5.14 -16.08 -4.26
N ASP A 154 4.42 -17.20 -4.30
CA ASP A 154 4.06 -17.87 -5.55
C ASP A 154 3.18 -16.91 -6.36
N LEU A 155 3.72 -16.44 -7.49
CA LEU A 155 2.98 -15.64 -8.45
C LEU A 155 1.82 -16.52 -8.91
N GLU A 156 0.59 -16.07 -8.67
CA GLU A 156 -0.64 -16.76 -9.04
C GLU A 156 -1.11 -17.83 -8.05
N ASN A 157 -1.79 -17.38 -6.99
CA ASN A 157 -3.22 -17.62 -6.76
C ASN A 157 -3.63 -17.18 -5.34
N SER A 158 -4.86 -16.68 -5.22
CA SER A 158 -5.63 -16.67 -3.97
C SER A 158 -6.89 -17.48 -4.22
N GLU A 159 -7.17 -18.48 -3.40
CA GLU A 159 -8.47 -19.15 -3.41
C GLU A 159 -9.63 -18.19 -3.12
N MET A 160 -9.37 -17.08 -2.44
CA MET A 160 -10.36 -16.08 -2.05
C MET A 160 -10.57 -14.99 -3.12
N GLY A 161 -9.48 -14.45 -3.69
CA GLY A 161 -9.54 -13.32 -4.63
C GLY A 161 -9.13 -13.64 -6.07
N GLY A 162 -8.56 -14.82 -6.33
CA GLY A 162 -7.94 -15.15 -7.61
C GLY A 162 -6.68 -14.31 -7.88
N GLN A 163 -6.26 -14.26 -9.15
CA GLN A 163 -5.11 -13.47 -9.58
C GLN A 163 -5.46 -11.98 -9.73
N CYS A 164 -4.69 -11.10 -9.06
CA CYS A 164 -4.76 -9.65 -9.27
C CYS A 164 -4.14 -9.28 -10.63
N LEU A 165 -4.88 -8.51 -11.44
CA LEU A 165 -4.47 -8.07 -12.77
C LEU A 165 -3.98 -6.61 -12.73
N ASN A 166 -2.82 -6.36 -13.31
CA ASN A 166 -2.18 -5.06 -13.27
C ASN A 166 -2.97 -4.03 -14.11
N PRO A 167 -3.35 -2.86 -13.57
CA PRO A 167 -4.12 -1.88 -14.32
C PRO A 167 -3.36 -1.23 -15.49
N PHE A 168 -2.03 -1.32 -15.53
CA PHE A 168 -1.23 -0.86 -16.68
C PHE A 168 -1.23 -1.86 -17.84
N ASP A 169 -1.41 -3.14 -17.56
CA ASP A 169 -1.54 -4.22 -18.55
C ASP A 169 -2.27 -5.41 -17.90
N LEU A 170 -3.55 -5.61 -18.26
CA LEU A 170 -4.40 -6.65 -17.67
C LEU A 170 -3.92 -8.09 -17.96
N LYS A 171 -2.92 -8.28 -18.83
CA LYS A 171 -2.27 -9.57 -19.05
C LYS A 171 -1.15 -9.85 -18.06
N ARG A 172 -0.81 -8.89 -17.19
CA ARG A 172 0.28 -8.98 -16.23
C ARG A 172 -0.23 -9.02 -14.78
N THR A 173 0.61 -9.58 -13.93
CA THR A 173 0.40 -9.64 -12.48
C THR A 173 0.60 -8.28 -11.81
N CYS A 174 -0.14 -8.04 -10.71
CA CYS A 174 0.14 -6.95 -9.78
C CYS A 174 1.41 -7.18 -8.93
N GLY A 175 2.14 -8.29 -9.12
CA GLY A 175 3.24 -8.74 -8.27
C GLY A 175 2.75 -9.62 -7.10
N SER A 176 3.65 -10.04 -6.21
CA SER A 176 3.34 -10.87 -5.04
C SER A 176 4.20 -10.47 -3.81
N SER A 177 3.75 -10.69 -2.56
CA SER A 177 2.43 -11.18 -2.17
C SER A 177 1.43 -10.10 -1.82
N SER A 178 1.81 -8.81 -1.72
CA SER A 178 0.86 -7.70 -1.47
C SER A 178 0.17 -7.21 -2.75
N SER A 179 -0.23 -8.14 -3.62
CA SER A 179 -0.73 -7.89 -4.98
C SER A 179 -1.93 -6.95 -5.00
N GLY A 180 -2.93 -7.22 -4.16
CA GLY A 180 -4.14 -6.42 -4.04
C GLY A 180 -3.91 -5.06 -3.38
N SER A 181 -2.96 -4.96 -2.45
CA SER A 181 -2.59 -3.67 -1.83
C SER A 181 -2.08 -2.70 -2.88
N CYS A 182 -1.23 -3.17 -3.81
CA CYS A 182 -0.73 -2.34 -4.90
C CYS A 182 -1.76 -2.16 -6.02
N GLY A 183 -2.42 -3.24 -6.47
CA GLY A 183 -3.44 -3.17 -7.52
C GLY A 183 -4.62 -2.26 -7.17
N GLY A 184 -5.01 -2.21 -5.89
CA GLY A 184 -6.06 -1.33 -5.39
C GLY A 184 -5.65 0.14 -5.44
N ILE A 185 -4.42 0.48 -5.06
CA ILE A 185 -3.93 1.86 -5.08
C ILE A 185 -3.63 2.33 -6.50
N SER A 186 -3.02 1.51 -7.36
CA SER A 186 -2.79 1.87 -8.76
C SER A 186 -4.09 2.06 -9.54
N SER A 187 -5.18 1.39 -9.11
CA SER A 187 -6.54 1.58 -9.64
C SER A 187 -7.32 2.71 -8.94
N ALA A 188 -6.69 3.45 -8.02
CA ALA A 188 -7.28 4.51 -7.20
C ALA A 188 -8.56 4.07 -6.45
N MET A 189 -8.56 2.87 -5.88
CA MET A 189 -9.65 2.37 -5.04
C MET A 189 -9.54 2.85 -3.57
N ALA A 190 -8.36 3.33 -3.15
CA ALA A 190 -8.11 4.02 -1.88
C ALA A 190 -6.87 4.93 -2.03
N ILE A 191 -6.46 5.61 -0.95
CA ILE A 191 -5.29 6.52 -0.95
C ILE A 191 -4.01 5.81 -0.48
N ILE A 192 -4.13 5.08 0.63
CA ILE A 192 -3.03 4.36 1.26
C ILE A 192 -3.45 2.91 1.39
N SER A 193 -2.53 1.98 1.15
CA SER A 193 -2.72 0.59 1.56
C SER A 193 -1.60 0.15 2.49
N LEU A 194 -1.87 -0.89 3.27
CA LEU A 194 -0.82 -1.61 3.99
C LEU A 194 -0.56 -2.95 3.31
N GLY A 195 0.72 -3.32 3.25
CA GLY A 195 1.19 -4.62 2.83
C GLY A 195 2.05 -5.27 3.91
N THR A 196 2.49 -6.50 3.64
CA THR A 196 3.53 -7.16 4.44
C THR A 196 4.68 -7.57 3.55
N ASP A 197 5.89 -7.51 4.11
CA ASP A 197 7.12 -7.83 3.39
C ASP A 197 7.97 -8.79 4.21
N THR A 198 8.30 -9.94 3.61
CA THR A 198 9.24 -10.93 4.17
C THR A 198 10.54 -10.92 3.39
N GLY A 199 10.45 -10.86 2.05
CA GLY A 199 11.60 -10.83 1.14
C GLY A 199 11.34 -10.04 -0.14
N GLY A 200 10.49 -9.00 -0.08
CA GLY A 200 10.12 -8.16 -1.23
C GLY A 200 8.61 -8.05 -1.50
N SER A 201 7.77 -8.62 -0.63
CA SER A 201 6.32 -8.69 -0.82
C SER A 201 5.59 -7.34 -0.79
N ILE A 202 6.24 -6.23 -0.41
CA ILE A 202 5.78 -4.85 -0.62
C ILE A 202 6.49 -4.25 -1.83
N LEU A 203 7.81 -4.39 -1.88
CA LEU A 203 8.66 -3.69 -2.87
C LEU A 203 8.41 -4.15 -4.30
N GLN A 204 8.31 -5.46 -4.53
CA GLN A 204 8.07 -6.02 -5.86
C GLN A 204 6.68 -5.60 -6.39
N PRO A 205 5.56 -5.80 -5.66
CA PRO A 205 4.26 -5.30 -6.11
C PRO A 205 4.24 -3.78 -6.32
N ALA A 206 4.89 -3.00 -5.46
CA ALA A 206 4.95 -1.55 -5.60
C ALA A 206 5.64 -1.15 -6.91
N SER A 207 6.80 -1.76 -7.21
CA SER A 207 7.53 -1.55 -8.47
C SER A 207 6.68 -1.88 -9.70
N PHE A 208 5.97 -3.01 -9.67
CA PHE A 208 5.14 -3.45 -10.81
C PHE A 208 3.94 -2.52 -11.06
N ASN A 209 3.52 -1.78 -10.05
CA ASN A 209 2.35 -0.89 -10.10
C ASN A 209 2.72 0.59 -10.11
N GLY A 210 4.01 0.95 -10.24
CA GLY A 210 4.46 2.34 -10.24
C GLY A 210 4.07 3.10 -8.96
N LEU A 211 4.26 2.47 -7.80
CA LEU A 211 3.91 3.01 -6.50
C LEU A 211 5.15 3.13 -5.60
N PHE A 212 5.06 4.02 -4.61
CA PHE A 212 5.96 3.98 -3.47
C PHE A 212 5.51 2.88 -2.51
N GLY A 213 6.46 2.06 -2.06
CA GLY A 213 6.21 1.02 -1.07
C GLY A 213 7.37 0.97 -0.09
N MET A 214 7.07 0.83 1.20
CA MET A 214 8.09 0.81 2.24
C MET A 214 8.13 -0.53 2.96
N ARG A 215 9.25 -1.23 2.85
CA ARG A 215 9.63 -2.27 3.80
C ARG A 215 10.20 -1.56 5.04
N THR A 216 9.46 -1.64 6.14
CA THR A 216 9.86 -1.04 7.41
C THR A 216 10.94 -1.86 8.10
N SER A 217 11.52 -1.27 9.13
CA SER A 217 12.44 -1.94 10.06
C SER A 217 11.78 -3.15 10.72
N VAL A 218 12.54 -4.24 10.89
CA VAL A 218 12.03 -5.44 11.60
C VAL A 218 11.61 -5.07 13.02
N GLY A 219 10.41 -5.50 13.42
CA GLY A 219 9.84 -5.20 14.73
C GLY A 219 9.26 -3.79 14.90
N TYR A 220 9.34 -2.93 13.87
CA TYR A 220 8.86 -1.55 13.97
C TYR A 220 8.20 -1.06 12.66
N PRO A 221 6.86 -1.20 12.52
CA PRO A 221 5.88 -1.44 13.59
C PRO A 221 5.83 -2.90 14.08
N LYS A 222 5.16 -3.11 15.22
CA LYS A 222 4.83 -4.46 15.70
C LYS A 222 3.95 -5.19 14.69
N THR A 223 4.20 -6.50 14.56
CA THR A 223 3.48 -7.41 13.65
C THR A 223 2.37 -8.22 14.33
N GLU A 224 1.97 -7.86 15.56
CA GLU A 224 0.78 -8.46 16.20
C GLU A 224 -0.46 -8.29 15.31
N GLY A 225 -1.28 -9.35 15.21
CA GLY A 225 -2.44 -9.37 14.32
C GLY A 225 -2.08 -9.53 12.84
N ILE A 226 -0.88 -10.04 12.53
CA ILE A 226 -0.49 -10.43 11.17
C ILE A 226 -0.36 -11.95 11.11
N ILE A 227 -1.00 -12.59 10.12
CA ILE A 227 -0.78 -14.01 9.85
C ILE A 227 0.65 -14.15 9.32
N PRO A 228 1.53 -14.89 10.02
CA PRO A 228 2.95 -14.87 9.72
C PRO A 228 3.31 -15.79 8.55
N LEU A 229 4.36 -15.42 7.83
CA LEU A 229 5.11 -16.30 6.94
C LEU A 229 6.44 -16.68 7.58
N PHE A 230 7.19 -15.69 8.04
CA PHE A 230 8.43 -15.89 8.79
C PHE A 230 8.64 -14.75 9.79
N ASP A 231 8.23 -14.98 11.04
CA ASP A 231 8.17 -13.99 12.13
C ASP A 231 9.44 -13.14 12.31
N LYS A 232 10.62 -13.69 12.00
CA LYS A 232 11.90 -13.00 12.16
C LYS A 232 12.18 -11.94 11.08
N GLN A 233 11.42 -11.94 9.98
CA GLN A 233 11.63 -11.06 8.83
C GLN A 233 10.38 -10.32 8.39
N ASP A 234 9.21 -10.82 8.77
CA ASP A 234 7.95 -10.20 8.44
C ASP A 234 7.89 -8.79 8.99
N VAL A 235 7.54 -7.86 8.12
CA VAL A 235 7.24 -6.47 8.49
C VAL A 235 5.94 -6.02 7.86
N VAL A 236 5.34 -4.99 8.45
CA VAL A 236 4.18 -4.28 7.89
C VAL A 236 4.60 -2.90 7.45
N GLY A 237 4.16 -2.49 6.26
CA GLY A 237 4.56 -1.21 5.69
C GLY A 237 3.48 -0.57 4.83
N PRO A 238 3.50 0.76 4.71
CA PRO A 238 2.58 1.49 3.86
C PRO A 238 2.98 1.39 2.37
N ILE A 239 1.97 1.55 1.53
CA ILE A 239 2.06 1.68 0.08
C ILE A 239 1.17 2.86 -0.32
N ALA A 240 1.70 3.76 -1.15
CA ALA A 240 0.96 4.93 -1.61
C ALA A 240 1.44 5.38 -3.00
N LYS A 241 0.59 6.15 -3.70
CA LYS A 241 0.97 6.81 -4.95
C LYS A 241 1.86 8.03 -4.73
N HIS A 242 1.74 8.68 -3.57
CA HIS A 242 2.49 9.87 -3.21
C HIS A 242 3.43 9.59 -2.05
N LEU A 243 4.67 10.08 -2.18
CA LEU A 243 5.68 9.93 -1.13
C LEU A 243 5.25 10.61 0.18
N ASP A 244 4.60 11.77 0.11
CA ASP A 244 4.04 12.47 1.29
C ASP A 244 3.09 11.57 2.08
N ASP A 245 2.19 10.86 1.39
CA ASP A 245 1.20 9.98 2.01
C ASP A 245 1.86 8.72 2.61
N LEU A 246 2.88 8.19 1.93
CA LEU A 246 3.70 7.07 2.42
C LEU A 246 4.39 7.44 3.74
N VAL A 247 5.06 8.60 3.76
CA VAL A 247 5.79 9.13 4.92
C VAL A 247 4.83 9.43 6.06
N LEU A 248 3.68 10.04 5.77
CA LEU A 248 2.64 10.30 6.75
C LEU A 248 2.14 9.01 7.39
N ALA A 249 1.75 8.02 6.58
CA ALA A 249 1.28 6.73 7.07
C ALA A 249 2.34 6.04 7.94
N TYR A 250 3.59 5.98 7.47
CA TYR A 250 4.69 5.38 8.21
C TYR A 250 4.88 6.06 9.57
N SER A 251 4.97 7.39 9.60
CA SER A 251 5.17 8.17 10.83
C SER A 251 4.10 7.91 11.89
N ILE A 252 2.85 7.68 11.47
CA ILE A 252 1.72 7.35 12.36
C ILE A 252 1.83 5.90 12.82
N MET A 253 2.14 4.96 11.93
CA MET A 253 2.30 3.54 12.28
C MET A 253 3.38 3.34 13.36
N VAL A 254 4.39 4.21 13.39
CA VAL A 254 5.47 4.16 14.37
C VAL A 254 5.34 5.14 15.53
N ASP A 255 4.34 6.02 15.56
CA ASP A 255 4.20 7.12 16.53
C ASP A 255 5.43 8.05 16.58
N ASN A 256 6.07 8.30 15.44
CA ASN A 256 7.25 9.15 15.37
C ASN A 256 7.05 10.33 14.42
N LYS A 257 6.67 11.48 14.98
CA LYS A 257 6.44 12.73 14.25
C LYS A 257 7.71 13.32 13.64
N THR A 258 8.90 13.00 14.18
CA THR A 258 10.16 13.55 13.64
C THR A 258 10.43 13.07 12.22
N ILE A 259 9.83 11.95 11.81
CA ILE A 259 9.92 11.45 10.42
C ILE A 259 9.32 12.47 9.45
N GLN A 260 8.13 13.00 9.75
CA GLN A 260 7.50 14.03 8.91
C GLN A 260 8.29 15.34 8.95
N GLU A 261 8.75 15.74 10.14
CA GLU A 261 9.57 16.95 10.30
C GLU A 261 10.87 16.86 9.50
N ASN A 262 11.53 15.70 9.51
CA ASN A 262 12.74 15.45 8.74
C ASN A 262 12.48 15.39 7.24
N TYR A 263 11.35 14.81 6.82
CA TYR A 263 10.95 14.76 5.42
C TYR A 263 10.82 16.17 4.80
N LEU A 264 10.33 17.14 5.57
CA LEU A 264 10.19 18.53 5.12
C LEU A 264 11.51 19.32 5.10
N LYS A 265 12.58 18.80 5.70
CA LYS A 265 13.87 19.50 5.74
C LYS A 265 14.57 19.38 4.39
N LYS A 266 15.07 20.51 3.90
CA LYS A 266 15.98 20.51 2.74
C LYS A 266 17.26 19.77 3.11
N VAL A 267 17.62 18.80 2.29
CA VAL A 267 18.90 18.09 2.39
C VAL A 267 19.83 18.66 1.34
N ASP A 268 21.09 18.89 1.71
CA ASP A 268 22.17 19.21 0.77
C ASP A 268 22.63 17.90 0.11
N PRO A 269 22.33 17.68 -1.19
CA PRO A 269 22.65 16.41 -1.84
C PRO A 269 24.16 16.11 -1.87
N SER A 270 25.02 17.14 -1.82
CA SER A 270 26.48 16.97 -1.84
C SER A 270 27.02 16.24 -0.60
N LYS A 271 26.22 16.20 0.48
CA LYS A 271 26.55 15.49 1.71
C LYS A 271 26.10 14.03 1.68
N LEU A 272 25.31 13.62 0.69
CA LEU A 272 24.81 12.26 0.57
C LEU A 272 25.81 11.38 -0.18
N LYS A 273 25.88 10.11 0.23
CA LYS A 273 26.65 9.06 -0.44
C LYS A 273 25.69 7.98 -0.93
N LEU A 274 25.84 7.56 -2.18
CA LEU A 274 25.07 6.47 -2.77
C LEU A 274 26.03 5.41 -3.29
N GLY A 275 26.05 4.23 -2.68
CA GLY A 275 26.75 3.07 -3.22
C GLY A 275 25.91 2.36 -4.26
N TYR A 276 26.50 1.97 -5.40
CA TYR A 276 25.87 1.01 -6.32
C TYR A 276 26.89 0.02 -6.89
N PHE A 277 26.41 -1.19 -7.20
CA PHE A 277 27.23 -2.24 -7.77
C PHE A 277 27.18 -2.20 -9.30
N THR A 278 28.29 -1.83 -9.95
CA THR A 278 28.39 -1.64 -11.40
C THR A 278 28.19 -2.93 -12.18
N ASN A 279 28.63 -4.05 -11.62
CA ASN A 279 28.54 -5.35 -12.23
C ASN A 279 27.24 -6.10 -11.88
N PHE A 280 26.33 -5.50 -11.10
CA PHE A 280 25.06 -6.12 -10.70
C PHE A 280 24.31 -6.72 -11.90
N PHE A 281 24.20 -6.00 -13.02
CA PHE A 281 23.48 -6.50 -14.20
C PHE A 281 24.17 -7.64 -14.94
N SER A 282 25.49 -7.74 -14.83
CA SER A 282 26.26 -8.83 -15.45
C SER A 282 26.36 -10.06 -14.56
N THR A 283 26.30 -9.90 -13.24
CA THR A 283 26.50 -10.99 -12.27
C THR A 283 25.20 -11.48 -11.64
N PHE A 284 24.15 -10.67 -11.63
CA PHE A 284 22.85 -11.05 -11.10
C PHE A 284 22.07 -11.86 -12.14
N ASN A 285 22.40 -13.14 -12.22
CA ASN A 285 21.61 -14.14 -12.90
C ASN A 285 21.01 -15.09 -11.86
N ILE A 286 19.69 -15.30 -11.91
CA ILE A 286 19.01 -16.20 -10.98
C ILE A 286 18.80 -17.53 -11.68
N THR A 287 19.45 -18.57 -11.17
CA THR A 287 19.13 -19.96 -11.52
C THR A 287 18.48 -20.59 -10.30
N SER A 288 17.24 -21.06 -10.45
CA SER A 288 16.48 -21.64 -9.35
C SER A 288 15.83 -22.96 -9.77
N PRO A 289 15.91 -24.01 -8.94
CA PRO A 289 15.12 -25.23 -9.12
C PRO A 289 13.62 -24.95 -9.20
N LYS A 290 13.14 -23.94 -8.47
CA LYS A 290 11.72 -23.49 -8.52
C LYS A 290 11.35 -22.86 -9.86
N LEU A 291 12.33 -22.46 -10.67
CA LEU A 291 12.14 -21.87 -11.99
C LEU A 291 12.59 -22.84 -13.10
N ASN A 292 12.44 -24.15 -12.89
CA ASN A 292 12.83 -25.20 -13.83
C ASN A 292 14.32 -25.15 -14.23
N ASN A 293 15.19 -24.74 -13.30
CA ASN A 293 16.63 -24.55 -13.54
C ASN A 293 16.95 -23.59 -14.71
N LYS A 294 16.01 -22.71 -15.08
CA LYS A 294 16.30 -21.65 -16.04
C LYS A 294 17.07 -20.53 -15.35
N THR A 295 18.04 -19.99 -16.08
CA THR A 295 18.77 -18.79 -15.69
C THR A 295 18.01 -17.57 -16.21
N TYR A 296 17.64 -16.68 -15.30
CA TYR A 296 17.00 -15.40 -15.61
C TYR A 296 18.02 -14.28 -15.56
N TYR A 297 17.92 -13.37 -16.51
CA TYR A 297 18.73 -12.16 -16.62
C TYR A 297 17.84 -10.96 -16.39
N LEU A 298 18.42 -9.85 -15.94
CA LEU A 298 17.73 -8.58 -15.88
C LEU A 298 17.50 -8.05 -17.30
N ASP A 299 16.26 -7.65 -17.58
CA ASP A 299 15.90 -7.07 -18.87
C ASP A 299 16.64 -5.75 -19.12
N SER A 300 16.90 -5.45 -20.40
CA SER A 300 17.72 -4.29 -20.79
C SER A 300 17.09 -2.96 -20.43
N ASP A 301 15.76 -2.89 -20.41
CA ASP A 301 14.99 -1.71 -20.00
C ASP A 301 15.16 -1.41 -18.49
N ILE A 302 15.12 -2.43 -17.62
CA ILE A 302 15.41 -2.28 -16.18
C ILE A 302 16.84 -1.75 -15.97
N LYS A 303 17.80 -2.31 -16.70
CA LYS A 303 19.18 -1.82 -16.67
C LYS A 303 19.28 -0.35 -17.07
N GLU A 304 18.60 0.05 -18.13
CA GLU A 304 18.59 1.44 -18.59
C GLU A 304 17.98 2.38 -17.54
N ILE A 305 16.83 2.02 -16.96
CA ILE A 305 16.15 2.81 -15.92
C ILE A 305 17.10 3.04 -14.75
N MET A 306 17.74 1.99 -14.23
CA MET A 306 18.67 2.12 -13.11
C MET A 306 19.87 3.00 -13.44
N LEU A 307 20.48 2.84 -14.62
CA LEU A 307 21.61 3.69 -15.04
C LEU A 307 21.19 5.17 -15.19
N ASN A 308 19.98 5.43 -15.69
CA ASN A 308 19.44 6.78 -15.78
C ASN A 308 19.16 7.38 -14.39
N THR A 309 18.68 6.58 -13.44
CA THR A 309 18.55 6.98 -12.02
C THR A 309 19.90 7.33 -11.40
N ILE A 310 20.95 6.54 -11.63
CA ILE A 310 22.31 6.85 -11.18
C ILE A 310 22.81 8.17 -11.78
N LYS A 311 22.61 8.39 -13.09
CA LYS A 311 22.95 9.67 -13.74
C LYS A 311 22.19 10.83 -13.10
N LYS A 312 20.91 10.63 -12.76
CA LYS A 312 20.10 11.65 -12.09
C LYS A 312 20.69 12.00 -10.72
N PHE A 313 21.08 11.02 -9.91
CA PHE A 313 21.73 11.28 -8.63
C PHE A 313 23.07 12.03 -8.78
N LYS A 314 23.90 11.66 -9.75
CA LYS A 314 25.13 12.40 -10.08
C LYS A 314 24.84 13.86 -10.46
N SER A 315 23.79 14.10 -11.26
CA SER A 315 23.38 15.46 -11.66
C SER A 315 22.88 16.32 -10.50
N LEU A 316 22.48 15.70 -9.39
CA LEU A 316 22.10 16.38 -8.16
C LEU A 316 23.30 16.64 -7.24
N ASN A 317 24.53 16.34 -7.66
CA ASN A 317 25.76 16.40 -6.86
C ASN A 317 25.85 15.38 -5.72
N ILE A 318 25.08 14.28 -5.76
CA ILE A 318 25.27 13.19 -4.79
C ILE A 318 26.60 12.48 -5.06
N ASN A 319 27.35 12.17 -4.01
CA ASN A 319 28.58 11.38 -4.13
C ASN A 319 28.23 9.91 -4.42
N VAL A 320 28.24 9.54 -5.70
CA VAL A 320 27.98 8.18 -6.14
C VAL A 320 29.28 7.36 -6.08
N ILE A 321 29.27 6.32 -5.25
CA ILE A 321 30.38 5.40 -5.03
C ILE A 321 30.11 4.13 -5.82
N GLU A 322 30.96 3.89 -6.81
CA GLU A 322 30.88 2.71 -7.67
C GLU A 322 31.64 1.55 -7.02
N ASN A 323 30.98 0.42 -6.86
CA ASN A 323 31.58 -0.81 -6.35
C ASN A 323 31.35 -1.96 -7.34
N SER A 324 32.12 -3.04 -7.20
CA SER A 324 31.90 -4.29 -7.93
C SER A 324 32.04 -5.45 -6.95
N LEU A 325 31.19 -6.46 -7.07
CA LEU A 325 31.25 -7.67 -6.24
C LEU A 325 31.69 -8.86 -7.07
N ASN A 326 32.69 -9.61 -6.64
CA ASN A 326 32.93 -10.92 -7.22
C ASN A 326 31.77 -11.89 -6.88
N GLN A 327 31.75 -13.07 -7.50
CA GLN A 327 30.63 -14.02 -7.33
C GLN A 327 30.41 -14.43 -5.86
N THR A 328 31.50 -14.63 -5.11
CA THR A 328 31.43 -14.98 -3.68
C THR A 328 30.83 -13.85 -2.87
N GLU A 329 31.32 -12.61 -3.06
CA GLU A 329 30.80 -11.43 -2.36
C GLU A 329 29.33 -11.16 -2.70
N LEU A 330 28.92 -11.41 -3.96
CA LEU A 330 27.52 -11.30 -4.36
C LEU A 330 26.65 -12.36 -3.67
N THR A 331 27.10 -13.61 -3.60
CA THR A 331 26.40 -14.67 -2.87
C THR A 331 26.28 -14.34 -1.39
N GLU A 332 27.34 -13.83 -0.77
CA GLU A 332 27.34 -13.39 0.63
C GLU A 332 26.37 -12.22 0.84
N LEU A 333 26.36 -11.23 -0.05
CA LEU A 333 25.41 -10.11 0.01
C LEU A 333 23.97 -10.59 -0.13
N ILE A 334 23.68 -11.47 -1.09
CA ILE A 334 22.35 -12.04 -1.29
C ILE A 334 21.91 -12.78 -0.01
N ASN A 335 22.78 -13.62 0.55
CA ASN A 335 22.51 -14.32 1.80
C ASN A 335 22.29 -13.35 2.97
N ALA A 336 23.08 -12.29 3.07
CA ALA A 336 22.93 -11.26 4.09
C ALA A 336 21.58 -10.54 3.97
N ILE A 337 21.16 -10.17 2.75
CA ILE A 337 19.84 -9.55 2.50
C ILE A 337 18.71 -10.51 2.90
N TYR A 338 18.81 -11.79 2.53
CA TYR A 338 17.82 -12.81 2.88
C TYR A 338 17.83 -13.22 4.35
N THR A 339 18.86 -12.87 5.10
CA THR A 339 18.96 -13.19 6.54
C THR A 339 18.95 -11.93 7.40
N ILE A 340 18.76 -10.75 6.80
CA ILE A 340 18.72 -9.48 7.52
C ILE A 340 17.47 -9.47 8.41
N THR A 341 17.70 -9.61 9.70
CA THR A 341 16.69 -9.46 10.76
C THR A 341 16.86 -8.11 11.46
N ASP A 342 17.69 -7.23 10.89
CA ASP A 342 18.13 -6.01 11.54
C ASP A 342 17.00 -4.98 11.62
N GLN A 343 16.94 -4.31 12.77
CA GLN A 343 15.98 -3.23 13.04
C GLN A 343 16.38 -1.93 12.32
N ASP A 344 17.61 -1.82 11.83
CA ASP A 344 18.12 -0.59 11.22
C ASP A 344 17.98 -0.53 9.68
N VAL A 345 17.48 -1.59 9.05
CA VAL A 345 17.34 -1.63 7.58
C VAL A 345 15.92 -1.29 7.17
N GLN A 346 15.78 -0.17 6.46
CA GLN A 346 14.57 0.23 5.77
C GLN A 346 14.81 0.20 4.28
N THR A 347 13.83 -0.32 3.53
CA THR A 347 13.90 -0.33 2.07
C THR A 347 12.67 0.34 1.50
N ILE A 348 12.88 1.25 0.56
CA ILE A 348 11.80 1.96 -0.12
C ILE A 348 11.90 1.64 -1.61
N CYS A 349 10.77 1.27 -2.20
CA CYS A 349 10.59 1.27 -3.64
C CYS A 349 10.30 2.71 -4.06
N LEU A 350 11.16 3.25 -4.93
CA LEU A 350 11.10 4.63 -5.43
C LEU A 350 10.54 4.68 -6.85
#